data_AF-A0A4Q2XYD9-F1
#
_entry.id   AF-A0A4Q2XYD9-F1
#
_cell.length_a   1.000
_cell.length_b   1.000
_cell.length_c   1.000
_cell.angle_alpha   90.00
_cell.angle_beta   90.00
_cell.angle_gamma   90.00
#
_symmetry.space_group_name_H-M   'P 1'
#
loop_
_entity.id
_entity.type
_entity.pdbx_description
1 polymer ?
#
loop_
_entity_poly.entity_id
_entity_poly.type
_entity_poly.pdbx_seq_one_letter_code
_entity_poly.pdbx_strand_id
1 'polypeptide(L)'
;MALTLELFKAGEPVDSIARKRDLTESTIETHLAQALESGERLDPRRLYTAAEEEEMRSALDGYDEPALKPVFEQLEGRISYGKLRLFRAVNGRATLVG
;
A
#
# COMPACT_ATOMS: atom_id res chain seq x y z
N MET A 1 -10.87 -7.96 3.52
CA MET A 1 -10.30 -7.74 2.18
C MET A 1 -11.35 -7.49 1.10
N ALA A 2 -12.26 -8.43 0.77
CA ALA A 2 -13.22 -8.30 -0.33
C ALA A 2 -14.04 -7.00 -0.32
N LEU A 3 -14.62 -6.63 0.83
CA LEU A 3 -15.38 -5.38 0.97
C LEU A 3 -14.53 -4.11 0.75
N THR A 4 -13.24 -4.10 1.12
CA THR A 4 -12.35 -2.96 0.80
C THR A 4 -12.20 -2.79 -0.69
N LEU A 5 -11.95 -3.90 -1.40
CA LEU A 5 -11.73 -3.87 -2.84
C LEU A 5 -12.99 -3.43 -3.58
N GLU A 6 -14.15 -3.92 -3.18
CA GLU A 6 -15.45 -3.52 -3.73
C GLU A 6 -15.67 -2.01 -3.59
N LEU A 7 -15.54 -1.47 -2.37
CA LEU A 7 -15.73 -0.04 -2.11
C LEU A 7 -14.71 0.82 -2.88
N PHE A 8 -13.45 0.39 -2.94
CA PHE A 8 -12.40 1.10 -3.67
C PHE A 8 -12.67 1.11 -5.18
N LYS A 9 -13.10 -0.03 -5.75
CA LYS A 9 -13.52 -0.12 -7.16
C LYS A 9 -14.76 0.73 -7.44
N ALA A 10 -15.64 0.91 -6.46
CA ALA A 10 -16.79 1.80 -6.54
C ALA A 10 -16.44 3.31 -6.46
N GLY A 11 -15.15 3.67 -6.30
CA GLY A 11 -14.69 5.06 -6.33
C GLY A 11 -14.39 5.65 -4.96
N GLU A 12 -14.66 4.94 -3.87
CA GLU A 12 -14.43 5.44 -2.52
C GLU A 12 -12.92 5.62 -2.23
N PRO A 13 -12.51 6.74 -1.61
CA PRO A 13 -11.13 6.94 -1.19
C PRO A 13 -10.80 6.11 0.06
N VAL A 14 -9.50 5.83 0.26
CA VAL A 14 -8.98 4.95 1.34
C VAL A 14 -9.47 5.40 2.72
N ASP A 15 -9.44 6.69 3.01
CA ASP A 15 -9.87 7.29 4.28
C ASP A 15 -11.38 7.12 4.52
N SER A 16 -12.20 7.24 3.48
CA SER A 16 -13.65 6.99 3.56
C SER A 16 -13.93 5.52 3.87
N ILE A 17 -13.24 4.60 3.20
CA ILE A 17 -13.37 3.16 3.43
C ILE A 17 -12.92 2.81 4.86
N ALA A 18 -11.81 3.39 5.32
CA ALA A 18 -11.30 3.20 6.68
C ALA A 18 -12.36 3.57 7.72
N ARG A 19 -12.95 4.77 7.61
CA ARG A 19 -14.05 5.22 8.48
C ARG A 19 -15.29 4.33 8.41
N LYS A 20 -15.74 3.98 7.20
CA LYS A 20 -16.94 3.14 7.00
C LYS A 20 -16.80 1.74 7.58
N ARG A 21 -15.58 1.22 7.60
CA ARG A 21 -15.28 -0.14 8.06
C ARG A 21 -14.76 -0.21 9.50
N ASP A 22 -14.61 0.94 10.16
CA ASP A 22 -13.98 1.06 11.48
C ASP A 22 -12.58 0.42 11.52
N LEU A 23 -11.73 0.82 10.56
CA LEU A 23 -10.35 0.34 10.40
C LEU A 23 -9.38 1.51 10.20
N THR A 24 -8.09 1.25 10.36
CA THR A 24 -7.05 2.22 9.99
C THR A 24 -6.83 2.26 8.48
N GLU A 25 -6.39 3.39 7.94
CA GLU A 25 -6.00 3.51 6.52
C GLU A 25 -4.92 2.47 6.15
N SER A 26 -3.92 2.25 7.01
CA SER A 26 -2.89 1.23 6.82
C SER A 26 -3.45 -0.20 6.66
N THR A 27 -4.54 -0.51 7.36
CA THR A 27 -5.27 -1.79 7.18
C THR A 27 -5.99 -1.85 5.83
N ILE A 28 -6.60 -0.75 5.38
CA ILE A 28 -7.23 -0.66 4.06
C ILE A 28 -6.20 -0.80 2.95
N GLU A 29 -5.08 -0.09 3.04
CA GLU A 29 -3.95 -0.15 2.13
C GLU A 29 -3.37 -1.56 2.04
N THR A 30 -3.19 -2.25 3.18
CA THR A 30 -2.72 -3.64 3.19
C THR A 30 -3.69 -4.58 2.48
N HIS A 31 -5.00 -4.41 2.65
CA HIS A 31 -5.99 -5.19 1.88
C HIS A 31 -5.91 -4.94 0.37
N LEU A 32 -5.63 -3.70 -0.04
CA LEU A 32 -5.49 -3.34 -1.46
C LEU A 32 -4.17 -3.87 -2.06
N ALA A 33 -3.09 -3.92 -1.27
CA ALA A 33 -1.84 -4.56 -1.66
C ALA A 33 -2.03 -6.06 -1.92
N GLN A 34 -2.73 -6.76 -1.02
CA GLN A 34 -3.07 -8.18 -1.20
C GLN A 34 -3.96 -8.42 -2.44
N ALA A 35 -4.85 -7.49 -2.76
CA ALA A 35 -5.66 -7.56 -3.97
C ALA A 35 -4.78 -7.47 -5.24
N LEU A 36 -3.86 -6.51 -5.30
CA LEU A 36 -2.88 -6.38 -6.39
C LEU A 36 -2.04 -7.66 -6.56
N GLU A 37 -1.56 -8.23 -5.45
CA GLU A 37 -0.82 -9.51 -5.43
C GLU A 37 -1.66 -10.69 -5.95
N SER A 38 -2.98 -10.62 -5.75
CA SER A 38 -3.95 -11.62 -6.25
C SER A 38 -4.34 -11.40 -7.72
N GLY A 39 -3.70 -10.47 -8.43
CA GLY A 39 -3.90 -10.20 -9.86
C GLY A 39 -4.90 -9.08 -10.16
N GLU A 40 -5.40 -8.38 -9.15
CA GLU A 40 -6.22 -7.20 -9.38
C GLU A 40 -5.41 -6.04 -9.97
N ARG A 41 -6.09 -5.19 -10.74
CA ARG A 41 -5.49 -3.99 -11.33
C ARG A 41 -6.12 -2.76 -10.70
N LEU A 42 -5.33 -2.01 -9.93
CA LEU A 42 -5.73 -0.76 -9.30
C LEU A 42 -4.88 0.38 -9.84
N ASP A 43 -5.48 1.57 -9.96
CA ASP A 43 -4.74 2.77 -10.34
C ASP A 43 -3.87 3.26 -9.16
N PRO A 44 -2.53 3.27 -9.28
CA PRO A 44 -1.63 3.78 -8.24
C PRO A 44 -1.91 5.24 -7.85
N ARG A 45 -2.42 6.06 -8.78
CA ARG A 45 -2.73 7.48 -8.50
C ARG A 45 -3.88 7.65 -7.51
N ARG A 46 -4.66 6.59 -7.27
CA ARG A 46 -5.73 6.56 -6.27
C ARG A 46 -5.27 6.01 -4.91
N LEU A 47 -4.02 5.56 -4.82
CA LEU A 47 -3.45 4.90 -3.64
C LEU A 47 -2.47 5.80 -2.89
N TYR A 48 -1.69 6.60 -3.62
CA TYR A 48 -0.71 7.52 -3.08
C TYR A 48 -0.38 8.62 -4.09
N THR A 49 0.17 9.73 -3.59
CA THR A 49 0.56 10.86 -4.42
C THR A 49 1.87 10.61 -5.17
N ALA A 50 2.18 11.45 -6.17
CA ALA A 50 3.46 11.39 -6.87
C ALA A 50 4.67 11.68 -5.94
N ALA A 51 4.49 12.53 -4.93
CA ALA A 51 5.52 12.83 -3.95
C ALA A 51 5.81 11.60 -3.06
N GLU A 52 4.77 10.98 -2.53
CA GLU A 52 4.90 9.74 -1.76
C GLU A 52 5.51 8.61 -2.57
N GLU A 53 5.15 8.51 -3.86
CA GLU A 53 5.75 7.54 -4.75
C GLU A 53 7.26 7.75 -4.91
N GLU A 54 7.73 8.98 -5.02
CA GLU A 54 9.17 9.28 -5.11
C GLU A 54 9.90 8.92 -3.81
N GLU A 55 9.30 9.25 -2.65
CA GLU A 55 9.86 8.85 -1.35
C GLU A 55 9.96 7.33 -1.22
N MET A 56 8.91 6.61 -1.60
CA MET A 56 8.91 5.14 -1.56
C MET A 56 9.88 4.54 -2.56
N ARG A 57 9.97 5.09 -3.78
CA ARG A 57 10.92 4.66 -4.80
C ARG A 57 12.35 4.79 -4.29
N SER A 58 12.71 5.95 -3.74
CA SER A 58 14.04 6.19 -3.21
C SER A 58 14.35 5.31 -2.00
N ALA A 59 13.40 5.15 -1.08
CA ALA A 59 13.63 4.36 0.14
C ALA A 59 13.63 2.84 -0.08
N LEU A 60 13.02 2.36 -1.17
CA LEU A 60 12.99 0.95 -1.54
C LEU A 60 13.99 0.57 -2.65
N ASP A 61 14.77 1.52 -3.16
CA ASP A 61 15.77 1.26 -4.19
C ASP A 61 16.85 0.31 -3.64
N GLY A 62 17.07 -0.81 -4.34
CA GLY A 62 17.96 -1.88 -3.88
C GLY A 62 17.53 -2.60 -2.58
N TYR A 63 16.36 -2.30 -2.01
CA TYR A 63 15.90 -2.90 -0.76
C TYR A 63 14.98 -4.12 -1.00
N ASP A 64 15.55 -5.32 -0.88
CA ASP A 64 14.90 -6.58 -1.24
C ASP A 64 14.34 -7.39 -0.05
N GLU A 65 14.58 -6.95 1.18
CA GLU A 65 14.13 -7.66 2.37
C GLU A 65 12.62 -7.57 2.59
N PRO A 66 11.97 -8.62 3.12
CA PRO A 66 10.53 -8.60 3.39
C PRO A 66 10.15 -7.65 4.54
N ALA A 67 11.05 -7.45 5.51
CA ALA A 67 10.81 -6.56 6.63
C ALA A 67 10.76 -5.10 6.15
N LEU A 68 9.74 -4.34 6.54
CA LEU A 68 9.60 -2.93 6.12
C LEU A 68 10.02 -1.94 7.21
N LYS A 69 10.41 -2.44 8.39
CA LYS A 69 10.76 -1.59 9.53
C LYS A 69 11.92 -0.63 9.22
N PRO A 70 13.04 -1.07 8.61
CA PRO A 70 14.15 -0.17 8.28
C PRO A 70 13.73 0.96 7.33
N VAL A 71 12.92 0.64 6.32
CA VAL A 71 12.38 1.62 5.35
C VAL A 71 11.42 2.60 6.02
N PHE A 72 10.54 2.10 6.89
CA PHE A 72 9.62 2.94 7.67
C PHE A 72 10.37 3.91 8.59
N GLU A 73 11.43 3.44 9.25
CA GLU A 73 12.29 4.26 10.10
C GLU A 73 13.09 5.29 9.28
N GLN A 74 13.62 4.91 8.12
CA GLN A 74 14.28 5.82 7.17
C GLN A 74 13.34 6.94 6.69
N LEU A 75 12.06 6.63 6.52
CA LEU A 75 11.03 7.60 6.13
C LEU A 75 10.44 8.36 7.33
N GLU A 76 10.96 8.14 8.53
CA GLU A 76 10.51 8.76 9.79
C GLU A 76 9.00 8.58 10.04
N GLY A 77 8.44 7.47 9.55
CA GLY A 77 7.02 7.15 9.65
C GLY A 77 6.08 8.02 8.81
N ARG A 78 6.59 8.88 7.93
CA ARG A 78 5.77 9.73 7.02
C ARG A 78 4.97 8.90 6.02
N ILE A 79 5.49 7.74 5.65
CA ILE A 79 4.81 6.75 4.81
C ILE A 79 4.39 5.55 5.68
N SER A 80 3.11 5.18 5.59
CA SER A 80 2.58 4.03 6.33
C SER A 80 3.17 2.71 5.80
N TYR A 81 3.19 1.68 6.65
CA TYR A 81 3.47 0.31 6.21
C TYR A 81 2.52 -0.16 5.10
N GLY A 82 1.26 0.29 5.09
CA GLY A 82 0.29 -0.04 4.06
C GLY A 82 0.71 0.50 2.69
N LYS A 83 1.12 1.77 2.60
CA LYS A 83 1.65 2.38 1.36
C LYS A 83 2.93 1.71 0.87
N LEU A 84 3.85 1.36 1.77
CA LEU A 84 5.06 0.61 1.40
C LEU A 84 4.71 -0.76 0.76
N ARG A 85 3.72 -1.48 1.30
CA ARG A 85 3.23 -2.73 0.70
C ARG A 85 2.54 -2.48 -0.64
N LEU A 86 1.72 -1.44 -0.75
CA LEU A 86 1.08 -1.07 -2.02
C LEU A 86 2.11 -0.79 -3.10
N PHE A 87 3.12 0.01 -2.80
CA PHE A 87 4.17 0.34 -3.75
C PHE A 87 4.91 -0.90 -4.24
N ARG A 88 5.25 -1.84 -3.35
CA ARG A 88 5.85 -3.12 -3.73
C ARG A 88 4.95 -3.97 -4.62
N ALA A 89 3.65 -4.06 -4.27
CA ALA A 89 2.67 -4.82 -5.04
C ALA A 89 2.45 -4.22 -6.44
N VAL A 90 2.40 -2.88 -6.56
CA VAL A 90 2.29 -2.18 -7.85
C VAL A 90 3.54 -2.41 -8.72
N ASN A 91 4.74 -2.42 -8.12
CA ASN A 91 6.02 -2.51 -8.85
C ASN A 91 6.57 -3.94 -8.98
N GLY A 92 5.79 -4.97 -8.62
CA GLY A 92 6.14 -6.37 -8.89
C GLY A 92 7.17 -7.01 -7.96
N ARG A 93 7.39 -6.49 -6.75
CA ARG A 93 8.24 -7.14 -5.73
C ARG A 93 7.39 -7.72 -4.61
N ALA A 94 6.68 -8.80 -4.91
CA ALA A 94 6.01 -9.62 -3.92
C ALA A 94 7.00 -10.64 -3.33
N THR A 95 7.79 -10.24 -2.33
CA THR A 95 8.43 -11.20 -1.42
C THR A 95 7.68 -11.17 -0.09
N LEU A 96 6.56 -11.90 -0.06
CA LEU A 96 5.95 -12.39 1.16
C LEU A 96 5.87 -13.91 1.08
N VAL A 97 7.00 -14.56 1.37
CA VAL A 97 7.00 -15.91 1.90
C VAL A 97 7.90 -15.87 3.13
N GLY A 98 7.28 -15.97 4.31
CA GLY A 98 7.97 -16.22 5.57
C GLY A 98 8.39 -17.67 5.69
#